data_AF-K9GEJ2-F1
#
_entry.id   AF-K9GEJ2-F1
#
_cell.length_a   1.000
_cell.length_b   1.000
_cell.length_c   1.000
_cell.angle_alpha   90.00
_cell.angle_beta   90.00
_cell.angle_gamma   90.00
#
_symmetry.space_group_name_H-M   'P 1'
#
loop_
_entity.id
_entity.type
_entity.pdbx_description
1 polymer ?
#
loop_
_entity_poly.entity_id
_entity_poly.type
_entity_poly.pdbx_seq_one_letter_code
_entity_poly.pdbx_strand_id
1 'polypeptide(L)'
;MVDPEIFTKYPSLKKMQGLNDEDIFESHDGRELTLLRYIYNHPDLDPKLRGSPSAILDEALCESDAKLAEKLEFLNKEGTVVVADNVVRPGAPEYRRYMQSNPRLSESWGLPSLIIPVGFEDELEISVVGA
;
A
#
# COMPACT_ATOMS: atom_id res chain seq x y z
N MET A 1 19.70 -22.00 1.70
CA MET A 1 20.70 -21.25 0.91
C MET A 1 19.99 -20.71 -0.32
N VAL A 2 19.78 -19.40 -0.37
CA VAL A 2 19.09 -18.74 -1.49
C VAL A 2 19.94 -18.89 -2.76
N ASP A 3 19.33 -19.31 -3.86
CA ASP A 3 19.98 -19.45 -5.17
C ASP A 3 20.58 -18.09 -5.60
N PRO A 4 21.90 -17.99 -5.84
CA PRO A 4 22.54 -16.75 -6.28
C PRO A 4 21.92 -16.15 -7.55
N GLU A 5 21.33 -16.97 -8.42
CA GLU A 5 20.69 -16.51 -9.66
C GLU A 5 19.36 -15.77 -9.40
N ILE A 6 18.73 -15.97 -8.25
CA ILE A 6 17.43 -15.36 -7.93
C ILE A 6 17.53 -13.83 -7.86
N PHE A 7 18.65 -13.29 -7.38
CA PHE A 7 18.87 -11.85 -7.26
C PHE A 7 19.24 -11.20 -8.59
N THR A 8 19.75 -11.98 -9.54
CA THR A 8 19.97 -11.53 -10.92
C THR A 8 18.63 -11.43 -11.65
N LYS A 9 17.77 -12.45 -11.47
CA LYS A 9 16.42 -12.47 -12.05
C LYS A 9 15.50 -11.43 -11.40
N TYR A 10 15.63 -11.20 -10.09
CA TYR A 10 14.82 -10.26 -9.32
C TYR A 10 15.72 -9.34 -8.47
N PRO A 11 16.25 -8.25 -9.07
CA PRO A 11 17.16 -7.33 -8.37
C PRO A 11 16.58 -6.71 -7.10
N SER A 12 15.25 -6.55 -7.03
CA SER A 12 14.56 -6.02 -5.85
C SER A 12 14.68 -6.89 -4.61
N LEU A 13 14.97 -8.20 -4.76
CA LEU A 13 15.15 -9.12 -3.65
C LEU A 13 16.50 -8.95 -2.94
N LYS A 14 17.44 -8.20 -3.51
CA LYS A 14 18.73 -7.90 -2.85
C LYS A 14 18.57 -7.23 -1.48
N LYS A 15 17.44 -6.56 -1.22
CA LYS A 15 17.12 -6.01 0.11
C LYS A 15 16.98 -7.06 1.21
N MET A 16 16.74 -8.32 0.84
CA MET A 16 16.67 -9.45 1.77
C MET A 16 18.02 -10.14 1.95
N GLN A 17 19.05 -9.75 1.18
CA GLN A 17 20.38 -10.33 1.29
C GLN A 17 21.03 -9.94 2.62
N GLY A 18 21.40 -10.94 3.43
CA GLY A 18 22.04 -10.73 4.73
C GLY A 18 21.07 -10.59 5.90
N LEU A 19 19.76 -10.71 5.68
CA LEU A 19 18.81 -11.01 6.76
C LEU A 19 19.00 -12.47 7.17
N ASN A 20 19.10 -12.75 8.47
CA ASN A 20 19.03 -14.12 8.95
C ASN A 20 17.56 -14.53 9.06
N ASP A 21 17.27 -15.81 8.85
CA ASP A 21 15.90 -16.33 8.99
C ASP A 21 15.33 -16.05 10.41
N GLU A 22 16.21 -15.96 11.41
CA GLU A 22 15.84 -15.65 12.80
C GLU A 22 15.42 -14.18 13.00
N ASP A 23 15.83 -13.28 12.11
CA ASP A 23 15.43 -11.87 12.10
C ASP A 23 14.08 -11.65 11.38
N ILE A 24 13.57 -12.67 10.69
CA ILE A 24 12.29 -12.64 9.98
C ILE A 24 11.20 -13.13 10.94
N PHE A 25 10.46 -12.19 11.51
CA PHE A 25 9.37 -12.51 12.43
C PHE A 25 8.04 -12.72 11.67
N GLU A 26 7.69 -13.98 11.42
CA GLU A 26 6.34 -14.34 11.00
C GLU A 26 5.39 -14.28 12.20
N SER A 27 4.22 -13.64 12.02
CA SER A 27 3.32 -13.38 13.14
C SER A 27 2.67 -14.65 13.70
N HIS A 28 2.60 -15.74 12.93
CA HIS A 28 2.00 -17.04 13.27
C HIS A 28 0.57 -17.02 13.86
N ASP A 29 -0.11 -15.88 13.83
CA ASP A 29 -1.43 -15.67 14.43
C ASP A 29 -2.58 -16.03 13.48
N GLY A 30 -2.27 -16.67 12.36
CA GLY A 30 -3.23 -17.11 11.36
C GLY A 30 -3.73 -15.99 10.43
N ARG A 31 -3.29 -14.73 10.59
CA ARG A 31 -3.67 -13.64 9.68
C ARG A 31 -3.25 -13.92 8.25
N GLU A 32 -2.04 -14.44 8.04
CA GLU A 32 -1.53 -14.77 6.70
C GLU A 32 -2.36 -15.86 6.02
N LEU A 33 -2.72 -16.93 6.75
CA LEU A 33 -3.56 -17.99 6.20
C LEU A 33 -4.98 -17.50 5.90
N THR A 34 -5.52 -16.62 6.74
CA THR A 34 -6.82 -15.99 6.54
C THR A 34 -6.82 -15.10 5.29
N LEU A 35 -5.78 -14.29 5.14
CA LEU A 35 -5.57 -13.44 3.97
C LEU A 35 -5.41 -14.29 2.70
N LEU A 36 -4.62 -15.36 2.75
CA LEU A 36 -4.43 -16.27 1.63
C LEU A 36 -5.76 -16.88 1.18
N ARG A 37 -6.57 -17.37 2.14
CA ARG A 37 -7.91 -17.90 1.84
C ARG A 37 -8.82 -16.84 1.21
N TYR A 38 -8.78 -15.62 1.71
CA TYR A 38 -9.55 -14.50 1.14
C TYR A 38 -9.13 -14.24 -0.31
N ILE A 39 -7.82 -14.14 -0.59
CA ILE A 39 -7.29 -13.93 -1.94
C ILE A 39 -7.72 -15.07 -2.88
N TYR A 40 -7.54 -16.34 -2.47
CA TYR A 40 -7.89 -17.51 -3.30
C TYR A 40 -9.39 -17.67 -3.56
N ASN A 41 -10.24 -17.10 -2.71
CA ASN A 41 -11.69 -17.09 -2.90
C ASN A 41 -12.19 -15.85 -3.66
N HIS A 42 -11.30 -14.93 -4.07
CA HIS A 42 -11.71 -13.74 -4.80
C HIS A 42 -12.29 -14.16 -6.18
N PRO A 43 -13.53 -13.76 -6.52
CA PRO A 43 -14.21 -14.23 -7.75
C PRO A 43 -13.43 -13.89 -9.02
N ASP A 44 -12.73 -12.76 -9.00
CA ASP A 44 -11.94 -12.29 -10.13
C ASP A 44 -10.48 -12.75 -10.11
N LEU A 45 -10.07 -13.60 -9.14
CA LEU A 45 -8.68 -14.04 -9.03
C LEU A 45 -8.20 -14.68 -10.33
N ASP A 46 -8.81 -15.77 -10.76
CA ASP A 46 -8.39 -16.48 -11.97
C ASP A 46 -8.79 -15.79 -13.30
N PRO A 47 -9.99 -15.20 -13.46
CA PRO A 47 -10.37 -14.64 -14.76
C PRO A 47 -9.74 -13.28 -15.09
N LYS A 48 -9.27 -12.50 -14.09
CA LYS A 48 -8.80 -11.11 -14.30
C LYS A 48 -7.45 -10.83 -13.66
N LEU A 49 -7.26 -11.23 -12.40
CA LEU A 49 -6.15 -10.71 -11.58
C LEU A 49 -4.87 -11.56 -11.69
N ARG A 50 -4.99 -12.89 -11.72
CA ARG A 50 -3.86 -13.82 -11.68
C ARG A 50 -3.03 -13.68 -12.95
N GLY A 51 -1.73 -13.41 -12.77
CA GLY A 51 -0.80 -13.21 -13.89
C GLY A 51 -0.83 -11.80 -14.51
N SER A 52 -1.65 -10.88 -13.98
CA SER A 52 -1.75 -9.50 -14.46
C SER A 52 -1.41 -8.50 -13.35
N PRO A 53 -0.14 -8.08 -13.22
CA PRO A 53 0.25 -7.05 -12.25
C PRO A 53 -0.54 -5.75 -12.39
N SER A 54 -0.85 -5.33 -13.63
CA SER A 54 -1.64 -4.13 -13.88
C SER A 54 -3.08 -4.26 -13.35
N ALA A 55 -3.74 -5.40 -13.57
CA ALA A 55 -5.10 -5.61 -13.06
C ALA A 55 -5.14 -5.67 -11.53
N ILE A 56 -4.09 -6.17 -10.88
CA ILE A 56 -3.96 -6.15 -9.42
C ILE A 56 -3.79 -4.71 -8.92
N LEU A 57 -3.03 -3.87 -9.62
CA LEU A 57 -2.85 -2.46 -9.26
C LEU A 57 -4.14 -1.66 -9.46
N ASP A 58 -4.89 -1.92 -10.53
CA ASP A 58 -6.17 -1.25 -10.79
C ASP A 58 -7.24 -1.63 -9.74
N GLU A 59 -7.12 -2.81 -9.13
CA GLU A 59 -7.98 -3.26 -8.03
C GLU A 59 -7.54 -2.69 -6.67
N ALA A 60 -6.41 -1.98 -6.59
CA ALA A 60 -5.89 -1.48 -5.32
C ALA A 60 -6.84 -0.42 -4.70
N LEU A 61 -7.19 -0.64 -3.43
CA LEU A 61 -8.40 -0.10 -2.78
C LEU A 61 -8.20 1.19 -1.98
N CYS A 62 -7.13 1.97 -2.20
CA CYS A 62 -6.80 3.09 -1.29
C CYS A 62 -7.97 4.09 -1.11
N GLU A 63 -8.68 4.45 -2.19
CA GLU A 63 -9.83 5.36 -2.11
C GLU A 63 -11.00 4.74 -1.34
N SER A 64 -11.35 3.49 -1.64
CA SER A 64 -12.42 2.76 -0.94
C SER A 64 -12.10 2.55 0.54
N ASP A 65 -10.83 2.33 0.89
CA ASP A 65 -10.38 2.16 2.26
C ASP A 65 -10.51 3.47 3.05
N ALA A 66 -10.15 4.60 2.44
CA ALA A 66 -10.36 5.93 3.04
C ALA A 66 -11.85 6.20 3.29
N LYS A 67 -12.70 5.96 2.29
CA LYS A 67 -14.16 6.08 2.41
C LYS A 67 -14.73 5.16 3.49
N LEU A 68 -14.20 3.94 3.61
CA LEU A 68 -14.60 3.01 4.66
C LEU A 68 -14.17 3.53 6.03
N ALA A 69 -12.94 4.01 6.19
CA ALA A 69 -12.45 4.58 7.44
C ALA A 69 -13.30 5.78 7.91
N GLU A 70 -13.76 6.61 6.98
CA GLU A 70 -14.74 7.67 7.27
C GLU A 70 -16.08 7.12 7.76
N LYS A 71 -16.62 6.12 7.04
CA LYS A 71 -17.89 5.49 7.41
C LYS A 71 -17.82 4.81 8.78
N LEU A 72 -16.65 4.28 9.14
CA LEU A 72 -16.36 3.69 10.44
C LEU A 72 -15.97 4.72 11.49
N GLU A 73 -16.07 6.01 11.18
CA GLU A 73 -15.83 7.12 12.10
C GLU A 73 -14.38 7.25 12.59
N PHE A 74 -13.42 6.58 11.95
CA PHE A 74 -11.99 6.72 12.27
C PHE A 74 -11.44 8.10 11.92
N LEU A 75 -12.05 8.79 10.95
CA LEU A 75 -11.66 10.13 10.52
C LEU A 75 -12.58 11.24 11.07
N ASN A 76 -13.13 11.07 12.28
CA ASN A 76 -14.02 12.07 12.91
C ASN A 76 -13.32 12.98 13.93
N LYS A 77 -12.14 12.62 14.41
CA LYS A 77 -11.41 13.42 15.40
C LYS A 77 -10.57 14.49 14.69
N GLU A 78 -10.79 15.75 15.07
CA GLU A 78 -9.97 16.87 14.62
C GLU A 78 -8.49 16.68 15.01
N GLY A 79 -7.60 17.00 14.07
CA GLY A 79 -6.16 16.76 14.18
C GLY A 79 -5.72 15.34 13.87
N THR A 80 -6.63 14.41 13.52
CA THR A 80 -6.24 13.10 13.00
C THR A 80 -5.47 13.27 11.69
N VAL A 81 -4.34 12.57 11.57
CA VAL A 81 -3.49 12.60 10.37
C VAL A 81 -3.57 11.27 9.65
N VAL A 82 -3.90 11.32 8.36
CA VAL A 82 -3.84 10.19 7.44
C VAL A 82 -2.57 10.33 6.62
N VAL A 83 -1.80 9.25 6.54
CA VAL A 83 -0.55 9.18 5.75
C VAL A 83 -0.65 7.98 4.81
N ALA A 84 -0.45 8.21 3.52
CA ALA A 84 -0.45 7.14 2.51
C ALA A 84 0.82 7.21 1.66
N ASP A 85 1.52 6.09 1.56
CA ASP A 85 2.66 5.92 0.67
C ASP A 85 2.24 5.43 -0.73
N ASN A 86 3.18 5.44 -1.68
CA ASN A 86 3.01 4.90 -3.03
C ASN A 86 1.91 5.57 -3.89
N VAL A 87 1.51 6.78 -3.49
CA VAL A 87 0.45 7.56 -4.13
C VAL A 87 0.91 8.21 -5.44
N VAL A 88 2.23 8.42 -5.67
CA VAL A 88 2.77 8.79 -7.00
C VAL A 88 3.26 7.57 -7.76
N ARG A 89 3.88 6.58 -7.09
CA ARG A 89 4.40 5.35 -7.71
C ARG A 89 4.10 4.11 -6.86
N PRO A 90 3.41 3.07 -7.38
CA PRO A 90 2.90 2.94 -8.75
C PRO A 90 1.75 3.89 -9.09
N GLY A 91 1.22 4.63 -8.09
CA GLY A 91 0.30 5.74 -8.27
C GLY A 91 -1.12 5.41 -7.79
N ALA A 92 -1.73 6.35 -7.05
CA ALA A 92 -3.12 6.28 -6.60
C ALA A 92 -3.83 7.63 -6.86
N PRO A 93 -4.02 8.02 -8.14
CA PRO A 93 -4.50 9.35 -8.49
C PRO A 93 -5.91 9.63 -7.98
N GLU A 94 -6.81 8.63 -8.00
CA GLU A 94 -8.18 8.82 -7.49
C GLU A 94 -8.21 9.00 -5.98
N TYR A 95 -7.41 8.22 -5.23
CA TYR A 95 -7.23 8.41 -3.80
C TYR A 95 -6.73 9.83 -3.49
N ARG A 96 -5.68 10.29 -4.19
CA ARG A 96 -5.13 11.64 -3.96
C ARG A 96 -6.16 12.73 -4.23
N ARG A 97 -6.89 12.64 -5.35
CA ARG A 97 -7.98 13.59 -5.65
C ARG A 97 -9.08 13.55 -4.60
N TYR A 98 -9.43 12.37 -4.12
CA TYR A 98 -10.42 12.18 -3.07
C TYR A 98 -9.99 12.91 -1.78
N MET A 99 -8.77 12.65 -1.30
CA MET A 99 -8.26 13.29 -0.08
C MET A 99 -8.19 14.82 -0.23
N GLN A 100 -7.64 15.32 -1.34
CA GLN A 100 -7.45 16.76 -1.56
C GLN A 100 -8.76 17.54 -1.77
N SER A 101 -9.85 16.88 -2.19
CA SER A 101 -11.17 17.50 -2.37
C SER A 101 -12.13 17.23 -1.20
N ASN A 102 -11.69 16.51 -0.18
CA ASN A 102 -12.54 16.10 0.93
C ASN A 102 -12.80 17.27 1.88
N PRO A 103 -14.06 17.72 2.07
CA PRO A 103 -14.38 18.86 2.92
C PRO A 103 -14.19 18.60 4.42
N ARG A 104 -13.92 17.35 4.82
CA ARG A 104 -13.60 16.99 6.21
C ARG A 104 -12.13 17.23 6.57
N LEU A 105 -11.29 17.48 5.56
CA LEU A 105 -9.87 17.65 5.72
C LEU A 105 -9.51 19.13 5.62
N SER A 106 -8.71 19.59 6.57
CA SER A 106 -8.31 21.00 6.64
C SER A 106 -7.18 21.26 5.66
N GLU A 107 -6.28 20.29 5.55
CA GLU A 107 -5.08 20.36 4.72
C GLU A 107 -4.78 18.97 4.16
N SER A 108 -4.30 18.93 2.92
CA SER A 108 -3.85 17.72 2.23
C SER A 108 -2.72 18.08 1.27
N TRP A 109 -1.56 17.44 1.38
CA TRP A 109 -0.38 17.72 0.56
C TRP A 109 0.52 16.50 0.40
N GLY A 110 1.32 16.50 -0.68
CA GLY A 110 2.39 15.55 -0.89
C GLY A 110 3.66 15.96 -0.14
N LEU A 111 4.15 15.11 0.75
CA LEU A 111 5.49 15.23 1.33
C LEU A 111 6.48 14.44 0.47
N PRO A 112 7.45 15.10 -0.19
CA PRO A 112 8.45 14.41 -1.00
C PRO A 112 9.19 13.35 -0.18
N SER A 113 9.23 12.14 -0.71
CA SER A 113 9.93 11.00 -0.15
C SER A 113 10.72 10.29 -1.25
N LEU A 114 11.75 9.57 -0.85
CA LEU A 114 12.56 8.79 -1.79
C LEU A 114 12.18 7.32 -1.66
N ILE A 115 11.85 6.69 -2.78
CA ILE A 115 11.76 5.22 -2.82
C ILE A 115 13.18 4.66 -2.70
N ILE A 116 13.47 4.04 -1.57
CA ILE A 116 14.72 3.30 -1.34
C ILE A 116 14.53 1.89 -1.93
N PRO A 117 15.47 1.36 -2.73
CA PRO A 117 16.85 1.81 -2.95
C PRO A 117 17.10 2.60 -4.25
N VAL A 118 16.08 3.10 -4.95
CA VAL A 118 16.22 3.53 -6.36
C VAL A 118 16.13 5.04 -6.60
N GLY A 119 16.00 5.87 -5.55
CA GLY A 119 16.11 7.33 -5.69
C GLY A 119 15.06 7.96 -6.61
N PHE A 120 13.97 7.24 -6.86
CA PHE A 120 12.83 7.76 -7.59
C PHE A 120 12.03 8.67 -6.65
N GLU A 121 11.74 9.88 -7.12
CA GLU A 121 10.83 10.81 -6.44
C GLU A 121 9.45 10.16 -6.26
N ASP A 122 8.98 10.12 -5.03
CA ASP A 122 7.60 9.78 -4.68
C ASP A 122 7.14 10.75 -3.62
N GLU A 123 5.89 10.70 -3.24
CA GLU A 123 5.34 11.53 -2.19
C GLU A 123 4.54 10.66 -1.24
N LEU A 124 4.62 10.99 0.05
CA LEU A 124 3.63 10.54 1.01
C LEU A 124 2.48 11.54 0.97
N GLU A 125 1.26 11.09 0.69
CA GLU A 125 0.10 11.97 0.87
C GLU A 125 -0.16 12.12 2.36
N ILE A 126 -0.11 13.35 2.86
CA ILE A 126 -0.44 13.68 4.24
C ILE A 126 -1.75 14.47 4.22
N SER A 127 -2.73 14.04 4.99
CA SER A 127 -4.00 14.74 5.13
C SER A 127 -4.43 14.85 6.57
N VAL A 128 -4.92 16.03 6.97
CA VAL A 128 -5.30 16.35 8.34
C VAL A 128 -6.81 16.54 8.42
N VAL A 129 -7.45 15.83 9.35
CA VAL A 129 -8.88 15.98 9.65
C VAL A 129 -9.09 17.28 10.42
N GLY A 130 -9.99 18.12 9.92
CA GLY A 130 -10.34 19.42 10.49
C GLY A 130 -11.13 20.20 9.44
N ALA A 131 -12.13 20.96 9.84
CA ALA A 131 -12.93 21.79 8.92
C ALA A 131 -12.83 23.25 9.32
#